data_AF-A0A924T743-F1
#
_entry.id   AF-A0A924T743-F1
#
_cell.length_a   1.000
_cell.length_b   1.000
_cell.length_c   1.000
_cell.angle_alpha   90.00
_cell.angle_beta   90.00
_cell.angle_gamma   90.00
#
_symmetry.space_group_name_H-M   'P 1'
#
loop_
_entity.id
_entity.type
_entity.pdbx_description
1 polymer ?
#
loop_
_entity_poly.entity_id
_entity_poly.type
_entity_poly.pdbx_seq_one_letter_code
_entity_poly.pdbx_strand_id
1 'polypeptide(L)' 'MLITTGGVLIRTTVKSIRESGRSTQGVTLINLGEGEKLSGIERIDEPDLPEADPAVGDQAELI' A
#
# COMPACT_ATOMS: atom_id res chain seq x y z
N MET A 1 2.98 -4.17 -3.60
CA MET A 1 3.46 -2.99 -4.34
C MET A 1 2.69 -2.86 -5.64
N LEU A 2 2.34 -1.63 -6.01
CA LEU A 2 1.77 -1.25 -7.31
C LEU A 2 2.82 -0.40 -8.02
N ILE A 3 3.04 -0.63 -9.31
CA ILE A 3 4.09 0.05 -10.11
C ILE A 3 3.42 0.68 -11.33
N THR A 4 3.58 1.99 -11.53
CA THR A 4 3.05 2.69 -12.70
C THR A 4 4.08 2.78 -13.83
N THR A 5 3.62 3.03 -15.05
CA THR A 5 4.50 3.27 -16.21
C THR A 5 5.36 4.52 -16.06
N GLY A 6 4.98 5.46 -15.18
CA GLY A 6 5.76 6.64 -14.83
C GLY A 6 6.86 6.38 -13.79
N GLY A 7 7.04 5.13 -13.35
CA GLY A 7 8.06 4.76 -12.37
C GLY A 7 7.68 5.05 -10.91
N VAL A 8 6.40 5.31 -10.63
CA VAL A 8 5.90 5.48 -9.26
C VAL A 8 5.63 4.12 -8.63
N LEU A 9 6.17 3.91 -7.43
CA LEU A 9 5.95 2.70 -6.63
C LEU A 9 5.06 3.05 -5.44
N ILE A 10 3.91 2.40 -5.33
CA ILE A 10 2.97 2.56 -4.23
C ILE A 10 2.95 1.30 -3.37
N ARG A 11 3.18 1.47 -2.05
CA ARG A 11 2.98 0.43 -1.05
C ARG A 11 1.58 0.54 -0.47
N THR A 12 0.83 -0.56 -0.49
CA THR A 12 -0.50 -0.68 0.11
C THR A 12 -0.51 -1.92 0.97
N THR A 13 -0.93 -1.80 2.23
CA THR A 13 -1.06 -2.96 3.12
C THR A 13 -2.30 -3.75 2.74
N VAL A 14 -2.25 -5.07 2.84
CA VAL A 14 -3.40 -5.91 2.49
C VAL A 14 -4.59 -5.63 3.40
N LYS A 15 -4.33 -5.40 4.69
CA LYS A 15 -5.35 -5.09 5.71
C LYS A 15 -6.17 -3.82 5.38
N SER A 16 -5.64 -2.89 4.58
CA SER A 16 -6.37 -1.67 4.21
C SER A 16 -7.27 -1.82 2.98
N ILE A 17 -7.21 -2.95 2.28
CA ILE A 17 -7.99 -3.19 1.05
C ILE A 17 -9.37 -3.73 1.45
N ARG A 18 -10.42 -3.05 1.00
CA ARG A 18 -11.80 -3.48 1.26
C ARG A 18 -12.07 -4.82 0.57
N GLU A 19 -12.64 -5.76 1.32
CA GLU A 19 -13.11 -7.03 0.76
C GLU A 19 -14.28 -6.80 -0.21
N SER A 20 -14.21 -7.46 -1.37
CA SER A 20 -15.24 -7.42 -2.40
C SER A 20 -15.45 -8.80 -3.02
N GLY A 21 -16.69 -9.11 -3.42
CA GLY A 21 -17.03 -10.39 -4.03
C GLY A 21 -16.45 -10.56 -5.44
N ARG A 22 -16.41 -11.80 -5.94
CA ARG A 22 -15.80 -12.15 -7.25
C ARG A 22 -16.48 -11.50 -8.46
N SER A 23 -17.79 -11.26 -8.39
CA SER A 23 -18.57 -10.62 -9.46
C SER A 23 -18.78 -9.13 -9.18
N THR A 24 -17.69 -8.41 -8.93
CA THR A 24 -17.70 -6.96 -8.66
C THR A 24 -16.59 -6.26 -9.44
N GLN A 25 -16.70 -4.94 -9.57
CA GLN A 25 -15.64 -4.11 -10.16
C GLN A 25 -14.46 -3.88 -9.20
N GLY A 26 -14.63 -4.20 -7.91
CA GLY A 26 -13.63 -3.93 -6.87
C GLY A 26 -13.65 -2.48 -6.40
N VAL A 27 -12.51 -2.03 -5.86
CA VAL A 27 -12.30 -0.68 -5.33
C VAL A 27 -11.08 -0.02 -5.94
N THR A 28 -11.06 1.30 -5.97
CA THR A 28 -9.89 2.07 -6.41
C THR A 28 -8.80 2.02 -5.34
N LEU A 29 -7.62 1.49 -5.69
CA LEU A 29 -6.45 1.47 -4.79
C LEU A 29 -5.57 2.72 -4.95
N ILE A 30 -5.40 3.21 -6.18
CA ILE A 30 -4.56 4.36 -6.51
C ILE A 30 -5.22 5.21 -7.58
N ASN A 31 -4.92 6.51 -7.57
CA ASN A 31 -5.17 7.38 -8.71
C ASN A 31 -3.93 7.36 -9.62
N LEU A 32 -4.15 7.36 -10.92
CA LEU A 32 -3.08 7.42 -11.92
C LEU A 32 -2.97 8.84 -12.48
N GLY A 33 -1.77 9.26 -12.84
CA GLY A 33 -1.58 10.49 -13.62
C GLY A 33 -2.21 10.39 -15.01
N GLU A 34 -2.33 11.53 -15.68
CA GLU A 34 -2.87 11.57 -17.04
C GLU A 34 -2.00 10.73 -17.99
N GLY A 35 -2.63 9.79 -18.71
CA GLY A 35 -1.94 8.88 -19.63
C GLY A 35 -1.13 7.77 -18.96
N GLU A 36 -0.98 7.78 -17.64
CA GLU A 36 -0.28 6.72 -16.91
C GLU A 36 -1.15 5.47 -16.78
N LYS A 37 -0.47 4.32 -16.71
CA LYS A 37 -1.11 3.03 -16.47
C LYS A 37 -0.42 2.30 -15.33
N LEU A 38 -1.14 1.37 -14.73
CA LEU A 38 -0.53 0.37 -13.87
C LEU A 38 0.30 -0.58 -14.75
N SER A 39 1.60 -0.63 -14.49
CA SER A 39 2.54 -1.49 -15.20
C SER A 39 2.68 -2.86 -14.54
N GLY A 40 2.53 -2.95 -13.22
CA GLY A 40 2.71 -4.22 -12.50
C GLY A 40 2.23 -4.18 -11.05
N ILE A 41 2.01 -5.37 -10.51
CA ILE A 41 1.71 -5.61 -9.10
C ILE A 41 2.66 -6.69 -8.61
N GLU A 42 3.27 -6.46 -7.46
CA GLU A 42 4.11 -7.44 -6.78
C GLU A 42 3.64 -7.63 -5.35
N ARG A 43 3.42 -8.87 -4.92
CA ARG A 43 3.19 -9.18 -3.50
C ARG A 43 4.54 -9.25 -2.81
N ILE A 44 4.71 -8.42 -1.80
CA ILE A 44 5.88 -8.50 -0.91
C ILE A 44 5.40 -9.20 0.35
N ASP A 45 6.09 -10.29 0.72
CA ASP A 45 5.93 -10.86 2.05
C ASP A 45 6.47 -9.85 3.07
N GLU A 46 5.60 -9.39 3.97
CA GLU A 46 6.06 -8.64 5.13
C GLU A 46 6.82 -9.62 6.02
N PRO A 47 8.08 -9.33 6.39
CA PRO A 47 8.74 -10.10 7.42
C PRO A 47 7.89 -10.02 8.70
N ASP A 48 7.81 -11.12 9.46
CA ASP A 48 7.24 -11.16 10.80
C ASP A 48 8.08 -10.27 11.74
N LEU A 49 7.97 -8.95 11.56
CA LEU A 49 8.44 -7.97 12.50
C LEU A 49 7.37 -7.89 13.59
N PRO A 50 7.75 -7.95 14.87
CA PRO A 50 6.79 -7.73 15.94
C PRO A 50 6.06 -6.42 15.66
N GLU A 51 4.72 -6.44 15.69
CA GLU A 51 3.92 -5.23 15.52
C GLU A 51 4.48 -4.17 16.48
N ALA A 52 5.01 -3.08 15.92
CA ALA A 52 5.51 -1.99 16.73
C ALA A 52 4.35 -1.48 17.58
N ASP A 53 4.51 -1.59 18.90
CA ASP A 53 3.50 -1.18 19.86
C ASP A 53 3.16 0.31 19.60
N PRO A 54 1.90 0.63 19.23
CA PRO A 54 1.48 2.00 18.97
C PRO A 54 1.60 2.91 20.21
N ALA A 55 1.89 2.35 21.40
CA ALA A 55 2.21 3.10 22.60
C ALA A 55 3.62 3.72 22.62
N VAL A 56 4.54 3.35 21.71
CA VAL A 56 5.83 4.02 21.55
C VAL A 56 5.67 5.19 20.58
N GLY A 57 4.93 6.20 21.02
CA GLY A 57 4.86 7.49 20.37
C GLY A 57 6.23 8.18 20.43
N ASP A 58 6.67 8.66 19.26
CA ASP A 58 7.63 9.72 19.00
C ASP A 58 8.09 10.53 20.24
N GLN A 59 9.12 10.04 20.95
CA GLN A 59 9.82 10.77 22.01
C GLN A 59 11.29 10.99 21.64
N ALA A 60 11.56 11.19 20.36
CA ALA A 60 12.86 11.63 19.88
C ALA A 60 12.79 13.06 19.35
N GLU A 61 12.38 14.04 20.17
CA GLU A 61 12.82 15.42 20.02
C GLU A 61 12.66 16.22 21.34
N LEU A 62 13.73 16.94 21.72
CA LEU A 62 14.04 17.65 22.99
C LEU A 62 14.40 16.70 24.17
N ILE A 63 15.61 16.65 24.72
CA ILE A 63 16.66 17.66 24.99
C ILE A 63 18.03 16.96 24.96
#